data_AF-A0AAV9G8T1-F1
#
_entry.id   AF-A0AAV9G8T1-F1
#
_cell.length_a   1.000
_cell.length_b   1.000
_cell.length_c   1.000
_cell.angle_alpha   90.00
_cell.angle_beta   90.00
_cell.angle_gamma   90.00
#
_symmetry.space_group_name_H-M   'P 1'
#
loop_
_entity.id
_entity.type
_entity.pdbx_description
1 polymer ?
#
loop_
_entity_poly.entity_id
_entity_poly.type
_entity_poly.pdbx_seq_one_letter_code
_entity_poly.pdbx_strand_id
1 'polypeptide(L)'
;MRIGKFLVHHSGLRFPPGPVFGSSDSDEAGRRIYTAIAGQPPAPGVTLSESALKERSRRSIIDLFRVVNGQAELYRSLRGASDLVWQVVANEVSLAIELSPAEVEMAVVAIAKGRRAFLSFGANASVGSTPNVPHLLVEVDKFVSLDDATKELAAADRHIDANTLQGLKIDIQAHVGMIVGLTNSLLDLNIATQRPWPPAYFPVSDMVVLATGSVVRSLGGIDAHNRGEPVVPGSVHSSSAPADYRTALCRLALMNYTPDKDWALFLSPVGFLSRELRQDWYETLGEQSKAFAPINRFLDYAYDALGSRGKTFAVGMLTHWLLKPGDVERVADRSATDAINIWTTHPTIRRFGTVLVFCRIENKIQVIWYDPSKYDKTIRMRYAQRATEIFAYREVVVDRIRTWASGKGLGLHSRYWGGLVDPQFEGDSVQQSLSFLSRVVSADRIGNVLPATDDTAGFNRLGFSITES
;
A
#
# COMPACT_ATOMS: atom_id res chain seq x y z
N MET A 1 -33.65 -15.11 -14.47
CA MET A 1 -33.03 -14.53 -13.25
C MET A 1 -34.05 -14.44 -12.11
N ARG A 2 -34.43 -15.58 -11.49
CA ARG A 2 -35.35 -15.64 -10.33
C ARG A 2 -34.61 -15.71 -8.98
N ILE A 3 -33.27 -15.78 -8.99
CA ILE A 3 -32.44 -16.03 -7.80
C ILE A 3 -32.27 -14.77 -6.92
N GLY A 4 -32.15 -13.58 -7.53
CA GLY A 4 -32.08 -12.32 -6.79
C GLY A 4 -33.30 -12.05 -5.89
N LYS A 5 -34.50 -12.51 -6.28
CA LYS A 5 -35.72 -12.42 -5.45
C LYS A 5 -35.65 -13.25 -4.17
N PHE A 6 -34.84 -14.31 -4.11
CA PHE A 6 -34.79 -15.19 -2.93
C PHE A 6 -33.89 -14.65 -1.82
N LEU A 7 -32.78 -13.97 -2.16
CA LEU A 7 -31.96 -13.22 -1.19
C LEU A 7 -32.74 -12.05 -0.57
N VAL A 8 -33.63 -11.43 -1.36
CA VAL A 8 -34.49 -10.30 -0.98
C VAL A 8 -35.61 -10.68 0.02
N HIS A 9 -35.88 -11.98 0.22
CA HIS A 9 -36.95 -12.45 1.13
C HIS A 9 -36.45 -13.14 2.40
N HIS A 10 -35.18 -13.02 2.77
CA HIS A 10 -34.76 -13.34 4.13
C HIS A 10 -35.21 -12.22 5.08
N SER A 11 -36.08 -12.56 6.04
CA SER A 11 -36.56 -11.65 7.08
C SER A 11 -35.37 -11.01 7.79
N GLY A 12 -35.11 -9.72 7.54
CA GLY A 12 -34.00 -8.98 8.17
C GLY A 12 -32.95 -8.40 7.22
N LEU A 13 -33.04 -8.61 5.91
CA LEU A 13 -32.20 -7.96 4.89
C LEU A 13 -33.06 -7.12 3.94
N ARG A 14 -32.59 -5.93 3.57
CA ARG A 14 -33.27 -5.05 2.61
C ARG A 14 -32.31 -4.59 1.52
N PHE A 15 -32.58 -4.99 0.29
CA PHE A 15 -31.83 -4.53 -0.88
C PHE A 15 -32.64 -3.50 -1.67
N PRO A 16 -31.99 -2.48 -2.27
CA PRO A 16 -32.64 -1.57 -3.19
C PRO A 16 -33.11 -2.32 -4.46
N PRO A 17 -34.12 -1.78 -5.18
CA PRO A 17 -34.55 -2.37 -6.45
C PRO A 17 -33.40 -2.34 -7.47
N GLY A 18 -33.09 -3.51 -8.05
CA GLY A 18 -31.98 -3.70 -8.99
C GLY A 18 -31.19 -4.98 -8.72
N PRO A 19 -30.12 -5.25 -9.48
CA PRO A 19 -29.20 -6.35 -9.19
C PRO A 19 -28.51 -6.11 -7.84
N VAL A 20 -28.49 -7.15 -6.98
CA VAL A 20 -27.82 -7.11 -5.65
C VAL A 20 -26.30 -7.20 -5.80
N PHE A 21 -25.84 -7.96 -6.79
CA PHE A 21 -24.44 -8.13 -7.14
C PHE A 21 -24.26 -7.71 -8.60
N GLY A 22 -23.32 -6.80 -8.86
CA GLY A 22 -23.05 -6.31 -10.22
C GLY A 22 -23.94 -5.17 -10.71
N SER A 23 -23.55 -4.54 -11.82
CA SER A 23 -24.23 -3.38 -12.42
C SER A 23 -25.18 -3.73 -13.57
N SER A 24 -25.21 -4.98 -14.07
CA SER A 24 -26.09 -5.42 -15.15
C SER A 24 -26.45 -6.91 -15.08
N ASP A 25 -27.51 -7.33 -15.78
CA ASP A 25 -27.94 -8.73 -15.93
C ASP A 25 -26.91 -9.60 -16.70
N SER A 26 -25.87 -8.98 -17.28
CA SER A 26 -24.76 -9.64 -17.97
C SER A 26 -23.52 -9.82 -17.09
N ASP A 27 -23.56 -9.47 -15.80
CA ASP A 27 -22.40 -9.57 -14.92
C ASP A 27 -22.12 -11.03 -14.51
N GLU A 28 -21.02 -11.57 -15.02
CA GLU A 28 -20.53 -12.92 -14.74
C GLU A 28 -20.22 -13.10 -13.25
N ALA A 29 -19.66 -12.08 -12.58
CA ALA A 29 -19.36 -12.13 -11.15
C ALA A 29 -20.64 -12.28 -10.32
N GLY A 30 -21.67 -11.51 -10.64
CA GLY A 30 -22.98 -11.62 -9.99
C GLY A 30 -23.60 -13.01 -10.15
N ARG A 31 -23.57 -13.58 -11.37
CA ARG A 31 -24.03 -14.95 -11.64
C ARG A 31 -23.26 -16.00 -10.84
N ARG A 32 -21.93 -15.85 -10.73
CA ARG A 32 -21.09 -16.76 -9.95
C ARG A 32 -21.40 -16.66 -8.46
N ILE A 33 -21.52 -15.45 -7.91
CA ILE A 33 -21.92 -15.25 -6.50
C ILE A 33 -23.28 -15.89 -6.22
N TYR A 34 -24.27 -15.68 -7.08
CA TYR A 34 -25.58 -16.35 -6.93
C TYR A 34 -25.48 -17.88 -6.98
N THR A 35 -24.64 -18.41 -7.87
CA THR A 35 -24.43 -19.87 -8.01
C THR A 35 -23.70 -20.44 -6.80
N ALA A 36 -22.73 -19.71 -6.23
CA ALA A 36 -22.00 -20.11 -5.05
C ALA A 36 -22.89 -20.15 -3.80
N ILE A 37 -23.79 -19.17 -3.67
CA ILE A 37 -24.70 -19.06 -2.52
C ILE A 37 -25.88 -20.02 -2.65
N ALA A 38 -26.58 -20.02 -3.79
CA ALA A 38 -27.82 -20.79 -3.98
C ALA A 38 -27.59 -22.21 -4.55
N GLY A 39 -26.37 -22.52 -4.99
CA GLY A 39 -26.01 -23.75 -5.69
C GLY A 39 -26.36 -23.73 -7.18
N GLN A 40 -25.90 -24.75 -7.92
CA GLN A 40 -26.25 -24.92 -9.32
C GLN A 40 -27.76 -25.16 -9.50
N PRO A 41 -28.36 -24.67 -10.61
CA PRO A 41 -29.72 -25.00 -10.94
C PRO A 41 -29.87 -26.52 -11.11
N PRO A 42 -31.01 -27.10 -10.71
CA PRO A 42 -31.23 -28.53 -10.85
C PRO A 42 -31.21 -28.94 -12.33
N ALA A 43 -30.89 -30.21 -12.59
CA ALA A 43 -30.93 -30.79 -13.92
C ALA A 43 -32.32 -30.60 -14.58
N PRO A 44 -32.40 -30.51 -15.92
CA PRO A 44 -33.67 -30.36 -16.62
C PRO A 44 -34.67 -31.44 -16.19
N GLY A 45 -35.85 -31.03 -15.68
CA GLY A 45 -36.89 -31.94 -15.20
C GLY A 45 -36.97 -32.13 -13.68
N VAL A 46 -36.03 -31.57 -12.89
CA VAL A 46 -36.07 -31.60 -11.42
C VAL A 46 -36.44 -30.21 -10.88
N THR A 47 -37.57 -30.09 -10.17
CA THR A 47 -37.98 -28.86 -9.49
C THR A 47 -37.46 -28.85 -8.06
N LEU A 48 -36.49 -27.98 -7.77
CA LEU A 48 -36.08 -27.68 -6.39
C LEU A 48 -37.19 -26.89 -5.69
N SER A 49 -37.61 -27.34 -4.50
CA SER A 49 -38.57 -26.59 -3.70
C SER A 49 -37.96 -25.25 -3.27
N GLU A 50 -38.79 -24.20 -3.25
CA GLU A 50 -38.38 -22.86 -2.83
C GLU A 50 -37.80 -22.85 -1.41
N SER A 51 -38.32 -23.71 -0.51
CA SER A 51 -37.82 -23.88 0.85
C SER A 51 -36.41 -24.47 0.89
N ALA A 52 -36.09 -25.45 0.04
CA ALA A 52 -34.76 -26.05 -0.04
C ALA A 52 -33.72 -25.05 -0.57
N LEU A 53 -34.12 -24.20 -1.52
CA LEU A 53 -33.25 -23.16 -2.07
C LEU A 53 -32.95 -22.07 -1.03
N LYS A 54 -33.97 -21.63 -0.27
CA LYS A 54 -33.83 -20.69 0.84
C LYS A 54 -32.91 -21.23 1.93
N GLU A 55 -33.08 -22.50 2.31
CA GLU A 55 -32.27 -23.11 3.37
C GLU A 55 -30.82 -23.33 2.94
N ARG A 56 -30.57 -23.62 1.66
CA ARG A 56 -29.22 -23.72 1.11
C ARG A 56 -28.53 -22.36 1.08
N SER A 57 -29.18 -21.34 0.53
CA SER A 57 -28.66 -19.96 0.54
C SER A 57 -28.37 -19.49 1.96
N ARG A 58 -29.27 -19.78 2.92
CA ARG A 58 -29.09 -19.44 4.33
C ARG A 58 -27.80 -20.05 4.90
N ARG A 59 -27.54 -21.33 4.65
CA ARG A 59 -26.32 -22.01 5.11
C ARG A 59 -25.06 -21.43 4.48
N SER A 60 -25.04 -21.26 3.16
CA SER A 60 -23.89 -20.69 2.45
C SER A 60 -23.53 -19.28 2.96
N ILE A 61 -24.52 -18.44 3.25
CA ILE A 61 -24.26 -17.10 3.81
C ILE A 61 -23.80 -17.19 5.27
N ILE A 62 -24.36 -18.10 6.08
CA ILE A 62 -23.87 -18.33 7.45
C ILE A 62 -22.40 -18.74 7.43
N ASP A 63 -22.04 -19.69 6.58
CA ASP A 63 -20.66 -20.19 6.50
C ASP A 63 -19.71 -19.09 6.01
N LEU A 64 -20.11 -18.32 5.00
CA LEU A 64 -19.36 -17.15 4.53
C LEU A 64 -19.10 -16.14 5.65
N PHE A 65 -20.13 -15.72 6.40
CA PHE A 65 -19.97 -14.75 7.47
C PHE A 65 -19.24 -15.33 8.69
N ARG A 66 -19.38 -16.63 8.99
CA ARG A 66 -18.62 -17.30 10.05
C ARG A 66 -17.12 -17.28 9.74
N VAL A 67 -16.72 -17.57 8.51
CA VAL A 67 -15.32 -17.53 8.08
C VAL A 67 -14.78 -16.11 8.18
N VAL A 68 -15.50 -15.11 7.66
CA VAL A 68 -15.09 -13.69 7.76
C VAL A 68 -14.96 -13.24 9.21
N ASN A 69 -15.93 -13.59 10.08
CA ASN A 69 -15.88 -13.27 11.50
C ASN A 69 -14.75 -14.02 12.23
N GLY A 70 -14.39 -15.22 11.77
CA GLY A 70 -13.21 -15.94 12.25
C GLY A 70 -11.90 -15.21 11.95
N GLN A 71 -11.88 -14.43 10.87
CA GLN A 71 -10.75 -13.59 10.45
C GLN A 71 -10.86 -12.14 10.97
N ALA A 72 -11.63 -11.89 12.04
CA ALA A 72 -11.93 -10.54 12.53
C ALA A 72 -10.67 -9.73 12.93
N GLU A 73 -9.67 -10.37 13.53
CA GLU A 73 -8.42 -9.72 13.93
C GLU A 73 -7.60 -9.30 12.70
N LEU A 74 -7.52 -10.18 11.69
CA LEU A 74 -6.87 -9.90 10.43
C LEU A 74 -7.58 -8.76 9.68
N TYR A 75 -8.92 -8.79 9.65
CA TYR A 75 -9.75 -7.73 9.08
C TYR A 75 -9.52 -6.37 9.74
N ARG A 76 -9.50 -6.31 11.08
CA ARG A 76 -9.19 -5.07 11.85
C ARG A 76 -7.77 -4.57 11.62
N SER A 77 -6.81 -5.49 11.58
CA SER A 77 -5.39 -5.19 11.41
C SER A 77 -5.11 -4.59 10.04
N LEU A 78 -5.81 -5.08 9.01
CA LEU A 78 -5.71 -4.57 7.64
C LEU A 78 -6.73 -3.48 7.30
N ARG A 79 -7.43 -2.96 8.33
CA ARG A 79 -8.42 -1.87 8.22
C ARG A 79 -9.49 -2.12 7.14
N GLY A 80 -9.85 -3.38 6.93
CA GLY A 80 -10.89 -3.81 5.99
C GLY A 80 -10.59 -3.59 4.50
N ALA A 81 -9.38 -3.16 4.12
CA ALA A 81 -9.06 -2.69 2.75
C ALA A 81 -7.99 -3.54 2.03
N SER A 82 -7.77 -4.78 2.45
CA SER A 82 -6.73 -5.64 1.88
C SER A 82 -7.31 -6.90 1.23
N ASP A 83 -6.95 -7.10 -0.05
CA ASP A 83 -7.19 -8.32 -0.82
C ASP A 83 -6.75 -9.59 -0.07
N LEU A 84 -5.78 -9.48 0.84
CA LEU A 84 -5.25 -10.61 1.60
C LEU A 84 -6.30 -11.22 2.55
N VAL A 85 -7.16 -10.41 3.18
CA VAL A 85 -8.23 -10.94 4.03
C VAL A 85 -9.22 -11.72 3.18
N TRP A 86 -9.61 -11.15 2.05
CA TRP A 86 -10.57 -11.76 1.15
C TRP A 86 -10.00 -13.01 0.46
N GLN A 87 -8.69 -13.09 0.28
CA GLN A 87 -8.01 -14.28 -0.19
C GLN A 87 -8.04 -15.42 0.83
N VAL A 88 -7.77 -15.12 2.12
CA VAL A 88 -7.90 -16.10 3.20
C VAL A 88 -9.34 -16.59 3.31
N VAL A 89 -10.31 -15.67 3.32
CA VAL A 89 -11.74 -16.02 3.37
C VAL A 89 -12.15 -16.86 2.16
N ALA A 90 -11.70 -16.52 0.95
CA ALA A 90 -12.01 -17.28 -0.26
C ALA A 90 -11.47 -18.72 -0.23
N ASN A 91 -10.29 -18.92 0.37
CA ASN A 91 -9.68 -20.24 0.50
C ASN A 91 -10.32 -21.11 1.59
N GLU A 92 -10.86 -20.50 2.65
CA GLU A 92 -11.46 -21.20 3.79
C GLU A 92 -12.95 -21.47 3.61
N VAL A 93 -13.66 -20.63 2.85
CA VAL A 93 -15.11 -20.76 2.68
C VAL A 93 -15.48 -21.90 1.73
N SER A 94 -16.24 -22.86 2.23
CA SER A 94 -16.76 -23.98 1.44
C SER A 94 -18.09 -23.62 0.78
N LEU A 95 -18.05 -23.07 -0.43
CA LEU A 95 -19.24 -22.74 -1.22
C LEU A 95 -19.46 -23.75 -2.36
N ALA A 96 -20.64 -23.67 -3.01
CA ALA A 96 -20.99 -24.59 -4.09
C ALA A 96 -20.08 -24.45 -5.34
N ILE A 97 -19.49 -23.27 -5.53
CA ILE A 97 -18.41 -23.01 -6.48
C ILE A 97 -17.38 -22.10 -5.80
N GLU A 98 -16.12 -22.21 -6.21
CA GLU A 98 -15.07 -21.30 -5.76
C GLU A 98 -15.30 -19.88 -6.28
N LEU A 99 -15.20 -18.93 -5.37
CA LEU A 99 -15.26 -17.49 -5.65
C LEU A 99 -13.87 -16.89 -5.54
N SER A 100 -13.55 -15.95 -6.43
CA SER A 100 -12.36 -15.12 -6.29
C SER A 100 -12.47 -14.20 -5.05
N PRO A 101 -11.34 -13.69 -4.53
CA PRO A 101 -11.33 -12.78 -3.38
C PRO A 101 -12.25 -11.56 -3.58
N ALA A 102 -12.24 -10.97 -4.78
CA ALA A 102 -13.09 -9.82 -5.12
C ALA A 102 -14.59 -10.19 -5.15
N GLU A 103 -14.95 -11.39 -5.61
CA GLU A 103 -16.33 -11.88 -5.61
C GLU A 103 -16.82 -12.16 -4.17
N VAL A 104 -15.94 -12.67 -3.30
CA VAL A 104 -16.20 -12.86 -1.87
C VAL A 104 -16.45 -11.53 -1.17
N GLU A 105 -15.57 -10.55 -1.37
CA GLU A 105 -15.73 -9.20 -0.83
C GLU A 105 -17.06 -8.58 -1.28
N MET A 106 -17.34 -8.64 -2.59
CA MET A 106 -18.57 -8.11 -3.16
C MET A 106 -19.81 -8.74 -2.50
N ALA A 107 -19.80 -10.06 -2.29
CA ALA A 107 -20.90 -10.77 -1.65
C ALA A 107 -21.11 -10.32 -0.19
N VAL A 108 -20.05 -10.28 0.60
CA VAL A 108 -20.09 -9.91 2.03
C VAL A 108 -20.52 -8.45 2.21
N VAL A 109 -19.93 -7.53 1.44
CA VAL A 109 -20.24 -6.09 1.52
C VAL A 109 -21.67 -5.81 1.10
N ALA A 110 -22.17 -6.43 0.03
CA ALA A 110 -23.54 -6.25 -0.43
C ALA A 110 -24.56 -6.75 0.60
N ILE A 111 -24.33 -7.92 1.22
CA ILE A 111 -25.21 -8.48 2.25
C ILE A 111 -25.19 -7.62 3.52
N ALA A 112 -24.01 -7.17 3.96
CA ALA A 112 -23.87 -6.26 5.11
C ALA A 112 -24.56 -4.91 4.86
N LYS A 113 -24.43 -4.35 3.64
CA LYS A 113 -25.17 -3.14 3.22
C LYS A 113 -26.67 -3.35 3.25
N GLY A 114 -27.15 -4.51 2.79
CA GLY A 114 -28.55 -4.90 2.86
C GLY A 114 -29.07 -5.01 4.30
N ARG A 115 -28.24 -5.48 5.23
CA ARG A 115 -28.56 -5.52 6.66
C ARG A 115 -28.65 -4.12 7.26
N ARG A 116 -27.68 -3.24 6.98
CA ARG A 116 -27.70 -1.84 7.45
C ARG A 116 -28.93 -1.07 6.93
N ALA A 117 -29.29 -1.27 5.67
CA ALA A 117 -30.49 -0.66 5.07
C ALA A 117 -31.80 -1.17 5.68
N PHE A 118 -31.82 -2.40 6.22
CA PHE A 118 -32.96 -2.91 6.98
C PHE A 118 -33.04 -2.25 8.37
N LEU A 119 -31.91 -2.14 9.06
CA LEU A 119 -31.83 -1.53 10.40
C LEU A 119 -32.16 -0.03 10.40
N SER A 120 -31.74 0.71 9.36
CA SER A 120 -32.00 2.16 9.26
C SER A 120 -33.47 2.54 9.02
N PHE A 121 -34.30 1.58 8.60
CA PHE A 121 -35.71 1.84 8.29
C PHE A 121 -36.66 1.75 9.51
N GLY A 122 -36.13 1.87 10.73
CA GLY A 122 -36.91 1.94 11.96
C GLY A 122 -37.46 0.60 12.46
N ALA A 123 -36.97 -0.53 11.94
CA ALA A 123 -37.23 -1.82 12.54
C ALA A 123 -36.42 -1.94 13.84
N ASN A 124 -37.04 -1.61 14.98
CA ASN A 124 -36.51 -1.81 16.34
C ASN A 124 -36.34 -3.31 16.70
N ALA A 125 -35.65 -4.06 15.86
CA ALA A 125 -35.22 -5.42 16.13
C ALA A 125 -33.73 -5.38 16.52
N SER A 126 -33.45 -4.76 17.67
CA SER A 126 -32.19 -5.02 18.35
C SER A 126 -32.13 -6.51 18.71
N VAL A 127 -31.03 -7.15 18.33
CA VAL A 127 -30.77 -8.60 18.44
C VAL A 127 -30.95 -9.15 19.86
N GLY A 128 -30.98 -8.28 20.88
CA GLY A 128 -31.09 -8.66 22.29
C GLY A 128 -32.50 -8.96 22.83
N SER A 129 -33.58 -8.71 22.08
CA SER A 129 -34.94 -8.70 22.69
C SER A 129 -35.99 -9.59 21.99
N THR A 130 -35.63 -10.34 20.93
CA THR A 130 -36.58 -11.23 20.24
C THR A 130 -36.12 -12.69 20.32
N PRO A 131 -36.94 -13.64 20.83
CA PRO A 131 -36.50 -15.02 21.08
C PRO A 131 -36.16 -15.86 19.83
N ASN A 132 -36.30 -15.32 18.62
CA ASN A 132 -36.18 -16.05 17.36
C ASN A 132 -35.44 -15.24 16.29
N VAL A 133 -34.28 -14.67 16.62
CA VAL A 133 -33.38 -14.10 15.59
C VAL A 133 -32.76 -15.26 14.81
N PRO A 134 -33.00 -15.38 13.48
CA PRO A 134 -32.38 -16.44 12.68
C PRO A 134 -30.86 -16.37 12.80
N HIS A 135 -30.19 -17.51 13.02
CA HIS A 135 -28.72 -17.63 13.17
C HIS A 135 -27.91 -16.90 12.07
N LEU A 136 -28.49 -16.77 10.87
CA LEU A 136 -27.94 -15.95 9.79
C LEU A 136 -27.72 -14.49 10.20
N LEU A 137 -28.74 -13.85 10.80
CA LEU A 137 -28.66 -12.43 11.16
C LEU A 137 -27.62 -12.20 12.27
N VAL A 138 -27.44 -13.16 13.18
CA VAL A 138 -26.42 -13.07 14.23
C VAL A 138 -25.02 -12.96 13.61
N GLU A 139 -24.70 -13.78 12.62
CA GLU A 139 -23.38 -13.74 11.97
C GLU A 139 -23.19 -12.49 11.09
N VAL A 140 -24.25 -12.04 10.42
CA VAL A 140 -24.20 -10.79 9.63
C VAL A 140 -24.05 -9.56 10.55
N ASP A 141 -24.76 -9.52 11.68
CA ASP A 141 -24.69 -8.42 12.64
C ASP A 141 -23.31 -8.34 13.31
N LYS A 142 -22.68 -9.48 13.64
CA LYS A 142 -21.29 -9.52 14.11
C LYS A 142 -20.32 -8.85 13.13
N PHE A 143 -20.46 -9.16 11.84
CA PHE A 143 -19.62 -8.55 10.80
C PHE A 143 -19.94 -7.06 10.63
N VAL A 144 -21.21 -6.66 10.65
CA VAL A 144 -21.60 -5.24 10.59
C VAL A 144 -20.96 -4.46 11.74
N SER A 145 -21.03 -4.96 12.97
CA SER A 145 -20.36 -4.36 14.13
C SER A 145 -18.83 -4.34 13.99
N LEU A 146 -18.23 -5.40 13.45
CA LEU A 146 -16.80 -5.47 13.16
C LEU A 146 -16.36 -4.40 12.15
N ASP A 147 -17.09 -4.28 11.04
CA ASP A 147 -16.82 -3.33 9.96
C ASP A 147 -17.05 -1.89 10.42
N ASP A 148 -18.12 -1.62 11.18
CA ASP A 148 -18.38 -0.31 11.78
C ASP A 148 -17.25 0.08 12.76
N ALA A 149 -16.87 -0.81 13.68
CA ALA A 149 -15.76 -0.57 14.62
C ALA A 149 -14.41 -0.37 13.90
N THR A 150 -14.16 -1.09 12.81
CA THR A 150 -12.93 -0.95 12.02
C THR A 150 -12.89 0.40 11.28
N LYS A 151 -14.04 0.87 10.80
CA LYS A 151 -14.18 2.20 10.19
C LYS A 151 -14.07 3.33 11.21
N GLU A 152 -14.59 3.13 12.42
CA GLU A 152 -14.42 4.06 13.55
C GLU A 152 -12.95 4.16 13.97
N LEU A 153 -12.20 3.05 14.03
CA LEU A 153 -10.75 3.06 14.26
C LEU A 153 -10.00 3.87 13.18
N ALA A 154 -10.42 3.75 11.92
CA ALA A 154 -9.88 4.56 10.83
C ALA A 154 -10.29 6.05 10.89
N ALA A 155 -11.37 6.37 11.61
CA ALA A 155 -11.83 7.74 11.85
C ALA A 155 -11.21 8.39 13.09
N ALA A 156 -10.94 7.61 14.15
CA ALA A 156 -10.33 8.07 15.40
C ALA A 156 -8.87 8.51 15.24
N ASP A 157 -8.14 7.96 14.25
CA ASP A 157 -6.81 8.44 13.83
C ASP A 157 -6.79 9.91 13.32
N ARG A 158 -7.97 10.59 13.24
CA ARG A 158 -8.09 12.00 12.85
C ARG A 158 -8.02 12.98 14.04
N HIS A 159 -8.07 12.50 15.28
CA HIS A 159 -7.96 13.34 16.49
C HIS A 159 -7.03 12.69 17.52
N ILE A 160 -5.73 12.87 17.38
CA ILE A 160 -4.77 12.47 18.42
C ILE A 160 -4.16 13.73 19.04
N ASP A 161 -4.59 13.99 20.27
CA ASP A 161 -4.02 14.98 21.18
C ASP A 161 -2.83 14.37 21.95
N ALA A 162 -1.92 15.22 22.43
CA ALA A 162 -0.58 14.84 22.88
C ALA A 162 -0.52 13.84 24.07
N ASN A 163 -1.61 13.69 24.85
CA ASN A 163 -1.68 12.78 25.99
C ASN A 163 -1.99 11.31 25.61
N THR A 164 -2.51 11.05 24.41
CA THR A 164 -2.85 9.69 23.94
C THR A 164 -1.61 8.91 23.46
N LEU A 165 -0.48 9.60 23.22
CA LEU A 165 0.79 9.03 22.77
C LEU A 165 1.48 8.10 23.81
N GLN A 166 1.14 8.21 25.10
CA GLN A 166 1.67 7.30 26.12
C GLN A 166 0.92 5.96 26.18
N GLY A 167 -0.39 5.93 25.91
CA GLY A 167 -1.17 4.69 25.82
C GLY A 167 -0.85 3.88 24.55
N LEU A 168 -0.61 4.57 23.42
CA LEU A 168 -0.25 3.96 22.14
C LEU A 168 1.10 3.22 22.15
N LYS A 169 2.04 3.57 23.05
CA LYS A 169 3.30 2.83 23.18
C LYS A 169 3.12 1.42 23.76
N ILE A 170 2.12 1.22 24.61
CA ILE A 170 1.82 -0.08 25.23
C ILE A 170 1.14 -0.98 24.21
N ASP A 171 0.26 -0.42 23.38
CA ASP A 171 -0.49 -1.17 22.36
C ASP A 171 0.38 -1.54 21.13
N ILE A 172 1.33 -0.69 20.74
CA ILE A 172 2.31 -1.00 19.69
C ILE A 172 3.23 -2.15 20.12
N GLN A 173 3.63 -2.25 21.39
CA GLN A 173 4.41 -3.40 21.87
C GLN A 173 3.59 -4.70 21.89
N ALA A 174 2.29 -4.63 22.21
CA ALA A 174 1.39 -5.78 22.13
C ALA A 174 1.17 -6.23 20.68
N HIS A 175 0.99 -5.30 19.73
CA HIS A 175 0.87 -5.59 18.30
C HIS A 175 2.19 -6.10 17.70
N VAL A 176 3.34 -5.62 18.16
CA VAL A 176 4.67 -6.16 17.77
C VAL A 176 4.85 -7.57 18.32
N GLY A 177 4.41 -7.85 19.56
CA GLY A 177 4.40 -9.19 20.15
C GLY A 177 3.47 -10.15 19.41
N MET A 178 2.32 -9.66 18.92
CA MET A 178 1.36 -10.44 18.14
C MET A 178 1.85 -10.71 16.71
N ILE A 179 2.51 -9.75 16.06
CA ILE A 179 3.18 -9.95 14.76
C ILE A 179 4.34 -10.93 14.88
N VAL A 180 5.16 -10.82 15.93
CA VAL A 180 6.23 -11.79 16.23
C VAL A 180 5.62 -13.16 16.56
N GLY A 181 4.51 -13.22 17.30
CA GLY A 181 3.78 -14.44 17.62
C GLY A 181 3.15 -15.12 16.40
N LEU A 182 2.57 -14.36 15.47
CA LEU A 182 2.07 -14.85 14.18
C LEU A 182 3.21 -15.31 13.28
N THR A 183 4.33 -14.60 13.28
CA THR A 183 5.53 -14.99 12.52
C THR A 183 6.11 -16.30 13.07
N ASN A 184 6.12 -16.48 14.40
CA ASN A 184 6.54 -17.71 15.06
C ASN A 184 5.53 -18.86 14.89
N SER A 185 4.23 -18.58 14.92
CA SER A 185 3.19 -19.60 14.68
C SER A 185 3.17 -20.06 13.22
N LEU A 186 3.52 -19.17 12.28
CA LEU A 186 3.75 -19.51 10.87
C LEU A 186 5.07 -20.28 10.68
N LEU A 187 6.09 -20.05 11.51
CA LEU A 187 7.32 -20.85 11.55
C LEU A 187 7.07 -22.29 12.04
N ASP A 188 6.13 -22.49 12.97
CA ASP A 188 5.80 -23.79 13.55
C ASP A 188 4.87 -24.66 12.68
N LEU A 189 4.12 -24.08 11.74
CA LEU A 189 3.17 -24.79 10.87
C LEU A 189 3.80 -25.46 9.62
N ASN A 190 5.12 -25.71 9.63
CA ASN A 190 5.86 -26.62 8.74
C ASN A 190 6.24 -26.08 7.33
N ILE A 191 7.48 -25.57 7.18
CA ILE A 191 8.43 -26.01 6.13
C ILE A 191 9.86 -25.95 6.70
N ALA A 192 10.37 -27.07 7.22
CA ALA A 192 11.76 -27.21 7.68
C ALA A 192 12.85 -27.11 6.57
N THR A 193 12.54 -26.46 5.45
CA THR A 193 13.47 -26.24 4.32
C THR A 193 13.28 -24.91 3.57
N GLN A 194 12.29 -24.07 3.91
CA GLN A 194 12.12 -22.77 3.24
C GLN A 194 12.42 -21.62 4.20
N ARG A 195 13.42 -20.81 3.85
CA ARG A 195 13.74 -19.58 4.58
C ARG A 195 12.50 -18.67 4.58
N PRO A 196 12.10 -18.10 5.73
CA PRO A 196 10.92 -17.24 5.80
C PRO A 196 11.08 -16.05 4.86
N TRP A 197 10.03 -15.79 4.06
CA TRP A 197 9.98 -14.68 3.12
C TRP A 197 8.75 -13.79 3.43
N PRO A 198 8.91 -12.45 3.57
CA PRO A 198 10.17 -11.70 3.48
C PRO A 198 11.17 -12.06 4.60
N PRO A 199 12.49 -11.83 4.40
CA PRO A 199 13.48 -12.17 5.41
C PRO A 199 13.23 -11.45 6.75
N ALA A 200 13.29 -12.19 7.86
CA ALA A 200 12.92 -11.70 9.19
C ALA A 200 13.80 -10.56 9.74
N TYR A 201 14.96 -10.28 9.12
CA TYR A 201 15.82 -9.16 9.50
C TYR A 201 15.34 -7.80 8.98
N PHE A 202 14.34 -7.76 8.10
CA PHE A 202 13.70 -6.50 7.74
C PHE A 202 12.86 -5.99 8.91
N PRO A 203 12.85 -4.68 9.19
CA PRO A 203 11.96 -4.13 10.21
C PRO A 203 10.50 -4.31 9.81
N VAL A 204 9.61 -4.34 10.80
CA VAL A 204 8.16 -4.55 10.59
C VAL A 204 7.58 -3.60 9.56
N SER A 205 7.99 -2.32 9.57
CA SER A 205 7.55 -1.33 8.58
C SER A 205 7.86 -1.72 7.13
N ASP A 206 9.01 -2.37 6.93
CA ASP A 206 9.49 -2.80 5.61
C ASP A 206 8.86 -4.14 5.23
N MET A 207 8.68 -5.05 6.19
CA MET A 207 7.97 -6.31 5.98
C MET A 207 6.54 -6.09 5.47
N VAL A 208 5.81 -5.11 5.99
CA VAL A 208 4.47 -4.75 5.50
C VAL A 208 4.49 -4.34 4.03
N VAL A 209 5.52 -3.62 3.59
CA VAL A 209 5.65 -3.23 2.16
C VAL A 209 6.01 -4.45 1.31
N LEU A 210 6.94 -5.29 1.79
CA LEU A 210 7.37 -6.50 1.10
C LEU A 210 6.25 -7.55 0.97
N ALA A 211 5.33 -7.59 1.94
CA ALA A 211 4.16 -8.46 1.93
C ALA A 211 2.99 -7.94 1.06
N THR A 212 3.14 -6.81 0.38
CA THR A 212 2.10 -6.32 -0.55
C THR A 212 1.98 -7.28 -1.72
N GLY A 213 0.75 -7.66 -2.11
CA GLY A 213 0.50 -8.69 -3.13
C GLY A 213 1.23 -8.49 -4.47
N SER A 214 1.41 -7.25 -4.93
CA SER A 214 2.20 -6.96 -6.15
C SER A 214 3.69 -7.28 -5.98
N VAL A 215 4.25 -7.04 -4.80
CA VAL A 215 5.66 -7.32 -4.48
C VAL A 215 5.87 -8.82 -4.30
N VAL A 216 4.97 -9.50 -3.56
CA VAL A 216 5.01 -10.96 -3.38
C VAL A 216 4.94 -11.68 -4.71
N ARG A 217 4.03 -11.27 -5.60
CA ARG A 217 3.88 -11.89 -6.92
C ARG A 217 5.14 -11.74 -7.78
N SER A 218 5.83 -10.61 -7.71
CA SER A 218 6.99 -10.32 -8.56
C SER A 218 8.32 -10.78 -7.96
N LEU A 219 8.46 -10.79 -6.63
CA LEU A 219 9.73 -10.98 -5.91
C LEU A 219 9.70 -12.09 -4.86
N GLY A 220 8.61 -12.84 -4.75
CA GLY A 220 8.48 -13.95 -3.81
C GLY A 220 9.66 -14.91 -3.91
N GLY A 221 10.33 -15.17 -2.78
CA GLY A 221 11.50 -16.02 -2.70
C GLY A 221 12.83 -15.39 -3.14
N ILE A 222 12.83 -14.13 -3.61
CA ILE A 222 14.07 -13.38 -3.89
C ILE A 222 14.61 -12.79 -2.59
N ASP A 223 15.90 -13.01 -2.34
CA ASP A 223 16.68 -12.39 -1.27
C ASP A 223 18.17 -12.27 -1.66
N ALA A 224 19.02 -11.83 -0.72
CA ALA A 224 20.45 -11.63 -0.96
C ALA A 224 21.19 -12.92 -1.39
N HIS A 225 20.66 -14.09 -1.04
CA HIS A 225 21.24 -15.42 -1.28
C HIS A 225 20.56 -16.14 -2.46
N ASN A 226 19.26 -15.91 -2.67
CA ASN A 226 18.50 -16.43 -3.79
C ASN A 226 18.12 -15.28 -4.72
N ARG A 227 19.00 -14.99 -5.69
CA ARG A 227 18.82 -13.84 -6.57
C ARG A 227 17.78 -14.07 -7.68
N GLY A 228 17.44 -15.33 -7.98
CA GLY A 228 16.44 -15.75 -8.96
C GLY A 228 16.57 -15.11 -10.35
N GLU A 229 15.73 -15.52 -11.29
CA GLU A 229 15.36 -14.65 -12.43
C GLU A 229 14.05 -13.97 -12.08
N PRO A 230 14.04 -12.65 -11.83
CA PRO A 230 12.82 -11.98 -11.42
C PRO A 230 11.81 -11.92 -12.56
N VAL A 231 10.53 -12.17 -12.27
CA VAL A 231 9.41 -11.81 -13.16
C VAL A 231 9.16 -10.30 -13.02
N VAL A 232 10.16 -9.50 -13.39
CA VAL A 232 10.14 -8.04 -13.23
C VAL A 232 9.74 -7.39 -14.55
N PRO A 233 8.80 -6.42 -14.54
CA PRO A 233 8.58 -5.56 -15.70
C PRO A 233 9.90 -4.88 -16.10
N GLY A 234 10.07 -4.49 -17.37
CA GLY A 234 11.30 -3.89 -17.88
C GLY A 234 11.84 -2.71 -17.06
N SER A 235 13.04 -2.23 -17.37
CA SER A 235 13.71 -1.13 -16.63
C SER A 235 12.75 0.02 -16.29
N VAL A 236 12.48 0.22 -15.00
CA VAL A 236 11.52 1.22 -14.50
C VAL A 236 11.97 2.62 -14.92
N HIS A 237 11.06 3.38 -15.53
CA HIS A 237 11.32 4.69 -16.13
C HIS A 237 10.26 5.71 -15.70
N SER A 238 10.38 6.96 -16.15
CA SER A 238 9.52 8.10 -15.78
C SER A 238 8.01 7.93 -16.05
N SER A 239 7.62 6.90 -16.82
CA SER A 239 6.24 6.60 -17.18
C SER A 239 5.82 5.18 -16.76
N SER A 240 6.58 4.50 -15.90
CA SER A 240 6.18 3.16 -15.42
C SER A 240 4.94 3.22 -14.52
N ALA A 241 4.34 2.06 -14.25
CA ALA A 241 3.21 2.00 -13.34
C ALA A 241 3.67 2.27 -11.90
N PRO A 242 2.81 2.85 -11.04
CA PRO A 242 3.12 3.11 -9.63
C PRO A 242 3.70 1.92 -8.85
N ALA A 243 3.14 0.73 -9.08
CA ALA A 243 3.60 -0.50 -8.44
C ALA A 243 5.05 -0.86 -8.82
N ASP A 244 5.46 -0.55 -10.06
CA ASP A 244 6.79 -0.92 -10.57
C ASP A 244 7.92 -0.22 -9.81
N TYR A 245 7.72 1.05 -9.44
CA TYR A 245 8.68 1.81 -8.61
C TYR A 245 8.89 1.14 -7.25
N ARG A 246 7.80 0.76 -6.58
CA ARG A 246 7.87 0.07 -5.29
C ARG A 246 8.56 -1.29 -5.45
N THR A 247 8.19 -2.07 -6.45
CA THR A 247 8.82 -3.36 -6.75
C THR A 247 10.32 -3.20 -7.01
N ALA A 248 10.74 -2.17 -7.75
CA ALA A 248 12.16 -1.90 -7.97
C ALA A 248 12.92 -1.57 -6.67
N LEU A 249 12.37 -0.74 -5.79
CA LEU A 249 12.98 -0.44 -4.48
C LEU A 249 13.03 -1.67 -3.56
N CYS A 250 11.95 -2.46 -3.52
CA CYS A 250 11.90 -3.72 -2.77
C CYS A 250 12.94 -4.70 -3.27
N ARG A 251 13.12 -4.83 -4.59
CA ARG A 251 14.15 -5.67 -5.20
C ARG A 251 15.55 -5.22 -4.80
N LEU A 252 15.84 -3.92 -4.89
CA LEU A 252 17.13 -3.37 -4.48
C LEU A 252 17.44 -3.71 -3.01
N ALA A 253 16.46 -3.58 -2.12
CA ALA A 253 16.61 -3.94 -0.73
C ALA A 253 16.79 -5.45 -0.54
N LEU A 254 15.93 -6.29 -1.11
CA LEU A 254 16.01 -7.74 -0.97
C LEU A 254 17.34 -8.32 -1.45
N MET A 255 17.90 -7.77 -2.54
CA MET A 255 19.14 -8.28 -3.14
C MET A 255 20.42 -7.82 -2.42
N ASN A 256 20.37 -6.70 -1.70
CA ASN A 256 21.59 -6.04 -1.18
C ASN A 256 21.56 -5.80 0.33
N TYR A 257 20.40 -5.85 0.98
CA TYR A 257 20.28 -5.59 2.41
C TYR A 257 20.62 -6.84 3.21
N THR A 258 21.48 -6.63 4.20
CA THR A 258 21.79 -7.58 5.26
C THR A 258 21.88 -6.80 6.58
N PRO A 259 21.73 -7.45 7.75
CA PRO A 259 21.74 -6.76 9.04
C PRO A 259 22.96 -5.87 9.29
N ASP A 260 24.12 -6.26 8.74
CA ASP A 260 25.42 -5.60 8.83
C ASP A 260 25.59 -4.38 7.91
N LYS A 261 24.68 -4.16 6.94
CA LYS A 261 24.72 -2.95 6.11
C LYS A 261 24.55 -1.69 6.95
N ASP A 262 25.32 -0.67 6.63
CA ASP A 262 25.33 0.64 7.31
C ASP A 262 24.19 1.56 6.86
N TRP A 263 23.26 1.04 6.06
CA TRP A 263 22.20 1.82 5.43
C TRP A 263 20.81 1.22 5.64
N ALA A 264 19.80 2.07 5.44
CA ALA A 264 18.39 1.69 5.34
C ALA A 264 17.79 2.32 4.07
N LEU A 265 17.08 1.53 3.27
CA LEU A 265 16.38 1.99 2.07
C LEU A 265 14.88 2.04 2.34
N PHE A 266 14.28 3.20 2.15
CA PHE A 266 12.84 3.36 2.24
C PHE A 266 12.15 2.71 1.04
N LEU A 267 11.35 1.67 1.28
CA LEU A 267 10.81 0.79 0.23
C LEU A 267 9.60 1.34 -0.52
N SER A 268 9.12 2.53 -0.15
CA SER A 268 8.02 3.20 -0.84
C SER A 268 8.53 4.46 -1.54
N PRO A 269 8.28 4.63 -2.84
CA PRO A 269 8.66 5.85 -3.54
C PRO A 269 7.90 7.06 -2.94
N VAL A 270 8.60 8.17 -2.74
CA VAL A 270 8.02 9.40 -2.19
C VAL A 270 7.45 10.24 -3.33
N GLY A 271 6.13 10.24 -3.48
CA GLY A 271 5.45 11.00 -4.53
C GLY A 271 4.81 12.30 -4.05
N PHE A 272 4.46 12.38 -2.76
CA PHE A 272 3.59 13.43 -2.24
C PHE A 272 4.26 14.26 -1.14
N LEU A 273 3.94 15.54 -1.08
CA LEU A 273 4.39 16.43 -0.01
C LEU A 273 3.60 16.23 1.29
N SER A 274 2.37 15.73 1.22
CA SER A 274 1.52 15.51 2.39
C SER A 274 0.56 14.33 2.20
N ARG A 275 -0.08 13.89 3.30
CA ARG A 275 -1.05 12.79 3.26
C ARG A 275 -2.34 13.22 2.57
N GLU A 276 -2.73 14.47 2.79
CA GLU A 276 -3.92 15.11 2.22
C GLU A 276 -3.79 15.14 0.70
N LEU A 277 -2.67 15.63 0.18
CA LEU A 277 -2.38 15.60 -1.27
C LEU A 277 -2.37 14.17 -1.83
N ARG A 278 -1.93 13.16 -1.08
CA ARG A 278 -2.03 11.77 -1.56
C ARG A 278 -3.49 11.30 -1.66
N GLN A 279 -4.31 11.71 -0.70
CA GLN A 279 -5.71 11.32 -0.59
C GLN A 279 -6.57 11.97 -1.67
N ASP A 280 -6.33 13.25 -1.97
CA ASP A 280 -7.02 13.97 -3.06
C ASP A 280 -6.85 13.28 -4.42
N TRP A 281 -5.70 12.62 -4.61
CA TRP A 281 -5.36 11.90 -5.83
C TRP A 281 -5.68 10.39 -5.76
N TYR A 282 -6.19 9.89 -4.64
CA TYR A 282 -6.43 8.45 -4.46
C TYR A 282 -7.53 7.94 -5.39
N GLU A 283 -8.73 8.54 -5.33
CA GLU A 283 -9.86 8.13 -6.15
C GLU A 283 -9.60 8.47 -7.63
N THR A 284 -9.14 9.69 -7.88
CA THR A 284 -8.84 10.22 -9.23
C THR A 284 -7.86 9.36 -10.03
N LEU A 285 -6.94 8.67 -9.36
CA LEU A 285 -5.91 7.85 -10.03
C LEU A 285 -6.12 6.35 -9.87
N GLY A 286 -7.37 5.92 -9.63
CA GLY A 286 -7.73 4.50 -9.52
C GLY A 286 -6.98 3.81 -8.38
N GLU A 287 -6.86 4.49 -7.24
CA GLU A 287 -6.21 4.03 -6.00
C GLU A 287 -4.71 3.78 -6.08
N GLN A 288 -4.10 3.92 -7.25
CA GLN A 288 -2.68 3.62 -7.47
C GLN A 288 -1.75 4.61 -6.75
N SER A 289 -2.27 5.75 -6.26
CA SER A 289 -1.52 6.66 -5.39
C SER A 289 -1.06 5.99 -4.08
N LYS A 290 -1.69 4.88 -3.66
CA LYS A 290 -1.27 4.06 -2.51
C LYS A 290 0.12 3.46 -2.66
N ALA A 291 0.65 3.38 -3.89
CA ALA A 291 2.02 2.96 -4.15
C ALA A 291 3.06 3.94 -3.57
N PHE A 292 2.70 5.22 -3.46
CA PHE A 292 3.60 6.28 -3.05
C PHE A 292 3.36 6.71 -1.60
N ALA A 293 4.44 7.10 -0.94
CA ALA A 293 4.42 7.67 0.39
C ALA A 293 4.47 9.21 0.35
N PRO A 294 3.93 9.88 1.38
CA PRO A 294 4.23 11.29 1.62
C PRO A 294 5.64 11.46 2.20
N ILE A 295 6.28 12.61 1.96
CA ILE A 295 7.65 12.90 2.43
C ILE A 295 7.82 12.74 3.95
N ASN A 296 6.82 13.15 4.75
CA ASN A 296 6.88 13.01 6.20
C ASN A 296 7.09 11.54 6.65
N ARG A 297 6.51 10.58 5.92
CA ARG A 297 6.70 9.15 6.21
C ARG A 297 8.14 8.71 5.97
N PHE A 298 8.81 9.27 4.96
CA PHE A 298 10.23 9.03 4.74
C PHE A 298 11.10 9.69 5.81
N LEU A 299 10.76 10.91 6.25
CA LEU A 299 11.48 11.59 7.31
C LEU A 299 11.39 10.84 8.65
N ASP A 300 10.22 10.32 9.00
CA ASP A 300 10.05 9.47 10.18
C ASP A 300 10.83 8.15 10.05
N TYR A 301 10.80 7.52 8.87
CA TYR A 301 11.62 6.34 8.59
C TYR A 301 13.12 6.64 8.74
N ALA A 302 13.59 7.78 8.24
CA ALA A 302 14.98 8.19 8.35
C ALA A 302 15.38 8.45 9.81
N TYR A 303 14.51 9.06 10.61
CA TYR A 303 14.76 9.27 12.03
C TYR A 303 14.96 7.94 12.76
N ASP A 304 14.07 6.97 12.52
CA ASP A 304 14.15 5.64 13.13
C ASP A 304 15.39 4.87 12.65
N ALA A 305 15.68 4.92 11.35
CA ALA A 305 16.86 4.29 10.75
C ALA A 305 18.17 4.81 11.38
N LEU A 306 18.33 6.14 11.47
CA LEU A 306 19.52 6.81 11.98
C LEU A 306 19.60 6.84 13.52
N GLY A 307 18.49 6.58 14.20
CA GLY A 307 18.37 6.57 15.65
C GLY A 307 18.31 5.15 16.18
N SER A 308 17.09 4.62 16.26
CA SER A 308 16.78 3.33 16.90
C SER A 308 17.49 2.15 16.24
N ARG A 309 17.61 2.16 14.90
CA ARG A 309 18.20 1.06 14.13
C ARG A 309 19.71 1.16 13.97
N GLY A 310 20.33 2.26 14.42
CA GLY A 310 21.77 2.46 14.39
C GLY A 310 22.39 2.44 12.98
N LYS A 311 21.64 2.80 11.94
CA LYS A 311 22.18 2.92 10.57
C LYS A 311 22.89 4.26 10.41
N THR A 312 23.94 4.28 9.60
CA THR A 312 24.68 5.50 9.26
C THR A 312 23.94 6.31 8.21
N PHE A 313 23.27 5.62 7.28
CA PHE A 313 22.58 6.23 6.16
C PHE A 313 21.11 5.83 6.08
N ALA A 314 20.25 6.80 5.80
CA ALA A 314 18.86 6.57 5.40
C ALA A 314 18.64 7.10 3.98
N VAL A 315 18.14 6.25 3.10
CA VAL A 315 18.05 6.51 1.66
C VAL A 315 16.60 6.42 1.20
N GLY A 316 16.15 7.39 0.40
CA GLY A 316 14.78 7.43 -0.12
C GLY A 316 14.73 7.99 -1.54
N MET A 317 13.88 7.38 -2.38
CA MET A 317 13.63 7.84 -3.73
C MET A 317 12.43 8.79 -3.75
N LEU A 318 12.61 9.96 -4.35
CA LEU A 318 11.54 10.92 -4.59
C LEU A 318 11.13 10.83 -6.06
N THR A 319 9.85 10.54 -6.30
CA THR A 319 9.25 10.39 -7.63
C THR A 319 8.04 11.30 -7.71
N HIS A 320 8.29 12.60 -7.67
CA HIS A 320 7.20 13.57 -7.58
C HIS A 320 6.60 13.85 -8.95
N TRP A 321 5.33 14.23 -8.93
CA TRP A 321 4.66 14.76 -10.10
C TRP A 321 4.76 16.27 -10.14
N LEU A 322 4.83 16.78 -11.35
CA LEU A 322 4.83 18.21 -11.62
C LEU A 322 3.43 18.63 -12.06
N LEU A 323 2.46 18.42 -11.16
CA LEU A 323 1.04 18.63 -11.43
C LEU A 323 0.68 20.07 -11.09
N LYS A 324 -0.02 20.72 -12.01
CA LYS A 324 -0.57 22.07 -11.82
C LYS A 324 -1.93 22.00 -11.11
N PRO A 325 -2.34 23.07 -10.40
CA PRO A 325 -3.74 23.26 -10.06
C PRO A 325 -4.61 23.08 -11.32
N GLY A 326 -5.65 22.24 -11.25
CA GLY A 326 -6.50 21.86 -12.38
C GLY A 326 -6.04 20.64 -13.20
N ASP A 327 -4.83 20.13 -13.00
CA ASP A 327 -4.42 18.85 -13.61
C ASP A 327 -5.20 17.67 -13.03
N VAL A 328 -5.66 17.76 -11.76
CA VAL A 328 -6.55 16.78 -11.13
C VAL A 328 -7.83 16.63 -11.94
N GLU A 329 -8.52 17.73 -12.23
CA GLU A 329 -9.79 17.76 -12.96
C GLU A 329 -9.63 17.22 -14.38
N ARG A 330 -8.57 17.67 -15.08
CA ARG A 330 -8.24 17.19 -16.44
C ARG A 330 -7.94 15.70 -16.50
N VAL A 331 -7.36 15.15 -15.43
CA VAL A 331 -7.05 13.72 -15.32
C VAL A 331 -8.28 12.94 -14.89
N ALA A 332 -9.10 13.49 -13.98
CA ALA A 332 -10.35 12.91 -13.52
C ALA A 332 -11.33 12.68 -14.69
N ASP A 333 -11.52 13.69 -15.54
CA ASP A 333 -12.37 13.63 -16.74
C ASP A 333 -11.97 12.51 -17.71
N ARG A 334 -10.67 12.15 -17.72
CA ARG A 334 -10.10 11.10 -18.59
C ARG A 334 -10.00 9.73 -17.91
N SER A 335 -9.97 9.71 -16.57
CA SER A 335 -9.85 8.48 -15.77
C SER A 335 -11.09 7.60 -15.82
N ALA A 336 -12.24 8.17 -16.20
CA ALA A 336 -13.49 7.44 -16.36
C ALA A 336 -13.44 6.31 -17.41
N THR A 337 -12.45 6.32 -18.32
CA THR A 337 -12.33 5.35 -19.42
C THR A 337 -11.17 4.35 -19.28
N ASP A 338 -10.03 4.72 -18.66
CA ASP A 338 -8.92 3.79 -18.36
C ASP A 338 -7.89 4.37 -17.38
N ALA A 339 -8.04 4.06 -16.09
CA ALA A 339 -7.17 4.56 -15.02
C ALA A 339 -5.71 4.08 -15.12
N ILE A 340 -5.45 2.91 -15.71
CA ILE A 340 -4.09 2.34 -15.81
C ILE A 340 -3.30 3.05 -16.91
N ASN A 341 -3.93 3.30 -18.06
CA ASN A 341 -3.27 3.95 -19.20
C ASN A 341 -2.87 5.41 -18.91
N ILE A 342 -3.56 6.10 -18.01
CA ILE A 342 -3.17 7.46 -17.57
C ILE A 342 -1.74 7.49 -17.01
N TRP A 343 -1.36 6.45 -16.28
CA TRP A 343 -0.05 6.38 -15.64
C TRP A 343 1.10 6.14 -16.60
N THR A 344 0.83 5.45 -17.71
CA THR A 344 1.87 4.99 -18.64
C THR A 344 1.99 5.84 -19.89
N THR A 345 0.89 6.47 -20.32
CA THR A 345 0.83 7.17 -21.60
C THR A 345 0.79 8.69 -21.46
N HIS A 346 0.28 9.22 -20.34
CA HIS A 346 -0.02 10.65 -20.26
C HIS A 346 1.21 11.51 -19.90
N PRO A 347 1.63 12.48 -20.74
CA PRO A 347 2.82 13.29 -20.48
C PRO A 347 2.77 14.09 -19.18
N THR A 348 1.58 14.49 -18.73
CA THR A 348 1.42 15.27 -17.49
C THR A 348 1.66 14.46 -16.22
N ILE A 349 1.54 13.13 -16.30
CA ILE A 349 1.69 12.19 -15.20
C ILE A 349 3.11 11.62 -15.12
N ARG A 350 4.02 12.03 -16.00
CA ARG A 350 5.43 11.64 -15.95
C ARG A 350 6.08 12.08 -14.63
N ARG A 351 6.85 11.17 -14.03
CA ARG A 351 7.48 11.37 -12.73
C ARG A 351 8.90 11.90 -12.93
N PHE A 352 9.24 12.88 -12.10
CA PHE A 352 10.60 13.33 -11.95
C PHE A 352 11.26 12.62 -10.76
N GLY A 353 12.35 11.91 -11.04
CA GLY A 353 13.08 11.09 -10.08
C GLY A 353 14.26 11.85 -9.46
N THR A 354 14.38 11.81 -8.15
CA THR A 354 15.57 12.23 -7.38
C THR A 354 15.78 11.29 -6.20
N VAL A 355 16.94 11.39 -5.54
CA VAL A 355 17.24 10.57 -4.35
C VAL A 355 17.70 11.47 -3.21
N LEU A 356 17.19 11.21 -2.01
CA LEU A 356 17.68 11.80 -0.77
C LEU A 356 18.46 10.73 0.01
N VAL A 357 19.65 11.11 0.46
CA VAL A 357 20.45 10.36 1.42
C VAL A 357 20.67 11.25 2.64
N PHE A 358 20.27 10.75 3.80
CA PHE A 358 20.59 11.35 5.08
C PHE A 358 21.73 10.59 5.74
N CYS A 359 22.74 11.32 6.20
CA CYS A 359 23.82 10.79 7.01
C CYS A 359 23.80 11.48 8.38
N ARG A 360 23.86 10.70 9.46
CA ARG A 360 23.90 11.26 10.82
C ARG A 360 25.33 11.57 11.23
N ILE A 361 25.55 12.80 11.71
CA ILE A 361 26.82 13.28 12.24
C ILE A 361 26.53 13.82 13.64
N GLU A 362 26.73 12.99 14.67
CA GLU A 362 26.38 13.31 16.05
C GLU A 362 24.88 13.70 16.19
N ASN A 363 24.61 14.95 16.59
CA ASN A 363 23.27 15.55 16.68
C ASN A 363 22.91 16.38 15.45
N LYS A 364 23.61 16.19 14.33
CA LYS A 364 23.35 16.86 13.07
C LYS A 364 23.08 15.85 11.96
N ILE A 365 22.45 16.32 10.89
CA ILE A 365 22.22 15.56 9.66
C ILE A 365 22.93 16.22 8.49
N GLN A 366 23.60 15.42 7.68
CA GLN A 366 24.04 15.80 6.35
C GLN A 366 23.02 15.29 5.34
N VAL A 367 22.66 16.16 4.39
CA VAL A 367 21.68 15.85 3.35
C VAL A 367 22.40 15.81 2.00
N ILE A 368 22.32 14.69 1.31
CA ILE A 368 22.85 14.52 -0.04
C ILE A 368 21.66 14.28 -0.97
N TRP A 369 21.41 15.25 -1.84
CA TRP A 369 20.33 15.22 -2.80
C TRP A 369 20.89 14.92 -4.19
N TYR A 370 20.70 13.69 -4.65
CA TYR A 370 20.98 13.32 -6.02
C TYR A 370 19.89 13.85 -6.96
N ASP A 371 20.28 14.76 -7.85
CA ASP A 371 19.39 15.42 -8.79
C ASP A 371 19.99 15.40 -10.19
N PRO A 372 19.53 14.48 -11.06
CA PRO A 372 20.16 14.28 -12.36
C PRO A 372 19.95 15.48 -13.30
N SER A 373 18.96 16.33 -13.06
CA SER A 373 18.72 17.52 -13.90
C SER A 373 19.85 18.56 -13.83
N LYS A 374 20.73 18.48 -12.83
CA LYS A 374 21.88 19.38 -12.74
C LYS A 374 22.91 19.14 -13.84
N TYR A 375 23.10 17.90 -14.30
CA TYR A 375 24.09 17.57 -15.33
C TYR A 375 23.49 17.01 -16.62
N ASP A 376 22.29 16.45 -16.57
CA ASP A 376 21.59 15.96 -17.76
C ASP A 376 20.78 17.09 -18.43
N LYS A 377 21.29 17.57 -19.56
CA LYS A 377 20.63 18.61 -20.38
C LYS A 377 19.29 18.13 -20.94
N THR A 378 19.20 16.86 -21.30
CA THR A 378 17.99 16.26 -21.90
C THR A 378 16.86 16.20 -20.88
N ILE A 379 17.16 15.87 -19.62
CA ILE A 379 16.20 15.97 -18.51
C ILE A 379 15.74 17.44 -18.34
N ARG A 380 16.66 18.41 -18.31
CA ARG A 380 16.28 19.83 -18.18
C ARG A 380 15.36 20.30 -19.29
N MET A 381 15.70 19.97 -20.55
CA MET A 381 14.88 20.34 -21.70
C MET A 381 13.50 19.70 -21.63
N ARG A 382 13.43 18.40 -21.27
CA ARG A 382 12.18 17.65 -21.14
C ARG A 382 11.24 18.25 -20.08
N TYR A 383 11.79 18.79 -19.01
CA TYR A 383 11.02 19.41 -17.93
C TYR A 383 11.07 20.95 -17.93
N ALA A 384 11.53 21.59 -19.01
CA ALA A 384 11.72 23.04 -19.06
C ALA A 384 10.41 23.81 -18.81
N GLN A 385 9.29 23.31 -19.36
CA GLN A 385 7.96 23.89 -19.15
C GLN A 385 7.42 23.71 -17.72
N ARG A 386 8.13 22.93 -16.90
CA ARG A 386 7.77 22.58 -15.52
C ARG A 386 8.88 22.93 -14.51
N ALA A 387 9.83 23.77 -14.92
CA ALA A 387 11.00 24.09 -14.12
C ALA A 387 10.64 24.82 -12.81
N THR A 388 9.64 25.71 -12.86
CA THR A 388 9.12 26.44 -11.70
C THR A 388 8.53 25.49 -10.66
N GLU A 389 7.79 24.48 -11.10
CA GLU A 389 7.17 23.48 -10.25
C GLU A 389 8.21 22.55 -9.61
N ILE A 390 9.23 22.14 -10.37
CA ILE A 390 10.38 21.40 -9.81
C ILE A 390 11.07 22.24 -8.73
N PHE A 391 11.32 23.51 -9.01
CA PHE A 391 11.98 24.41 -8.07
C PHE A 391 11.15 24.61 -6.80
N ALA A 392 9.86 24.91 -6.94
CA ALA A 392 8.94 25.06 -5.81
C ALA A 392 8.85 23.76 -4.98
N TYR A 393 8.77 22.60 -5.63
CA TYR A 393 8.80 21.31 -4.95
C TYR A 393 10.08 21.13 -4.13
N ARG A 394 11.24 21.47 -4.70
CA ARG A 394 12.53 21.37 -4.00
C ARG A 394 12.56 22.23 -2.75
N GLU A 395 12.13 23.48 -2.85
CA GLU A 395 12.07 24.40 -1.70
C GLU A 395 11.17 23.84 -0.58
N VAL A 396 9.97 23.35 -0.92
CA VAL A 396 9.08 22.75 0.10
C VAL A 396 9.68 21.51 0.75
N VAL A 397 10.37 20.65 0.00
CA VAL A 397 11.05 19.48 0.57
C VAL A 397 12.18 19.91 1.52
N VAL A 398 12.98 20.90 1.12
CA VAL A 398 14.04 21.46 1.97
C VAL A 398 13.46 22.00 3.27
N ASP A 399 12.41 22.81 3.20
CA ASP A 399 11.79 23.41 4.37
C ASP A 399 11.17 22.36 5.30
N ARG A 400 10.60 21.28 4.73
CA ARG A 400 10.14 20.13 5.51
C ARG A 400 11.27 19.41 6.20
N ILE A 401 12.42 19.21 5.53
CA ILE A 401 13.61 18.62 6.15
C ILE A 401 14.10 19.49 7.30
N ARG A 402 14.21 20.82 7.10
CA ARG A 402 14.64 21.76 8.16
C ARG A 402 13.69 21.73 9.36
N THR A 403 12.39 21.82 9.11
CA THR A 403 11.35 21.81 10.14
C THR A 403 11.36 20.49 10.92
N TRP A 404 11.44 19.36 10.20
CA TRP A 404 11.53 18.03 10.81
C TRP A 404 12.79 17.87 11.64
N ALA A 405 13.96 18.24 11.10
CA ALA A 405 15.23 18.13 11.82
C ALA A 405 15.19 18.93 13.12
N SER A 406 14.77 20.20 13.04
CA SER A 406 14.60 21.08 14.21
C SER A 406 13.63 20.48 15.23
N GLY A 407 12.46 19.99 14.78
CA GLY A 407 11.46 19.34 15.65
C GLY A 407 11.92 18.04 16.32
N LYS A 408 13.00 17.42 15.81
CA LYS A 408 13.64 16.24 16.40
C LYS A 408 14.92 16.58 17.19
N GLY A 409 15.24 17.86 17.36
CA GLY A 409 16.46 18.32 18.03
C GLY A 409 17.73 18.06 17.22
N LEU A 410 17.61 17.91 15.91
CA LEU A 410 18.73 17.68 14.99
C LEU A 410 19.10 18.98 14.29
N GLY A 411 20.40 19.30 14.25
CA GLY A 411 20.93 20.38 13.42
C GLY A 411 21.13 19.97 11.96
N LEU A 412 21.08 20.90 11.02
CA LEU A 412 21.53 20.65 9.65
C LEU A 412 23.05 20.91 9.59
N HIS A 413 23.83 19.89 9.20
CA HIS A 413 25.28 20.02 9.05
C HIS A 413 25.67 20.63 7.71
N SER A 414 25.32 19.93 6.62
CA SER A 414 25.58 20.38 5.26
C SER A 414 24.57 19.78 4.29
N ARG A 415 24.37 20.46 3.15
CA ARG A 415 23.45 20.04 2.10
C ARG A 415 24.16 20.04 0.75
N TYR A 416 24.25 18.86 0.14
CA TYR A 416 24.84 18.66 -1.17
C TYR A 416 23.74 18.41 -2.21
N TRP A 417 23.86 19.02 -3.38
CA TRP A 417 22.91 18.87 -4.48
C TRP A 417 23.62 18.62 -5.82
N GLY A 418 23.13 17.64 -6.58
CA GLY A 418 23.66 17.30 -7.90
C GLY A 418 23.97 15.82 -8.06
N GLY A 419 25.16 15.51 -8.56
CA GLY A 419 25.62 14.15 -8.80
C GLY A 419 25.80 13.83 -10.28
N LEU A 420 26.87 13.10 -10.61
CA LEU A 420 27.13 12.65 -11.98
C LEU A 420 26.02 11.72 -12.49
N VAL A 421 25.69 11.88 -13.77
CA VAL A 421 24.67 11.12 -14.48
C VAL A 421 25.30 10.02 -15.31
N ASP A 422 24.59 8.91 -15.46
CA ASP A 422 25.00 7.78 -16.28
C ASP A 422 24.55 8.02 -17.74
N PRO A 423 25.46 8.08 -18.72
CA PRO A 423 25.09 8.30 -20.12
C PRO A 423 24.08 7.28 -20.66
N GLN A 424 24.02 6.06 -20.09
CA GLN A 424 23.08 5.03 -20.51
C GLN A 424 21.61 5.44 -20.29
N PHE A 425 21.34 6.29 -19.30
CA PHE A 425 19.99 6.66 -18.88
C PHE A 425 19.68 8.13 -19.17
N GLU A 426 20.34 8.71 -20.18
CA GLU A 426 20.14 10.11 -20.55
C GLU A 426 18.66 10.43 -20.82
N GLY A 427 18.17 11.52 -20.23
CA GLY A 427 16.81 12.00 -20.41
C GLY A 427 15.77 11.36 -19.47
N ASP A 428 16.09 10.30 -18.73
CA ASP A 428 15.17 9.69 -17.76
C ASP A 428 15.66 9.79 -16.31
N SER A 429 15.12 10.77 -15.58
CA SER A 429 15.46 11.03 -14.17
C SER A 429 15.18 9.86 -13.22
N VAL A 430 14.22 9.00 -13.55
CA VAL A 430 13.88 7.83 -12.72
C VAL A 430 14.92 6.75 -12.89
N GLN A 431 15.30 6.43 -14.13
CA GLN A 431 16.37 5.46 -14.40
C GLN A 431 17.71 5.93 -13.83
N GLN A 432 18.05 7.21 -13.99
CA GLN A 432 19.23 7.82 -13.35
C GLN A 432 19.22 7.62 -11.82
N SER A 433 18.08 7.90 -11.19
CA SER A 433 17.92 7.76 -9.74
C SER A 433 18.00 6.31 -9.27
N LEU A 434 17.43 5.36 -10.01
CA LEU A 434 17.53 3.93 -9.70
C LEU A 434 18.95 3.40 -9.93
N SER A 435 19.65 3.87 -10.95
CA SER A 435 21.08 3.55 -11.17
C SER A 435 21.95 4.08 -10.03
N PHE A 436 21.74 5.33 -9.61
CA PHE A 436 22.40 5.90 -8.44
C PHE A 436 22.11 5.09 -7.17
N LEU A 437 20.84 4.78 -6.89
CA LEU A 437 20.43 3.95 -5.75
C LEU A 437 21.10 2.58 -5.78
N SER A 438 21.09 1.92 -6.94
CA SER A 438 21.73 0.61 -7.12
C SER A 438 23.20 0.66 -6.70
N ARG A 439 23.96 1.66 -7.17
CA ARG A 439 25.37 1.85 -6.77
C ARG A 439 25.52 2.08 -5.27
N VAL A 440 24.69 2.93 -4.67
CA VAL A 440 24.74 3.25 -3.24
C VAL A 440 24.43 2.01 -2.39
N VAL A 441 23.36 1.27 -2.68
CA VAL A 441 22.89 0.18 -1.81
C VAL A 441 23.60 -1.15 -2.05
N SER A 442 24.16 -1.38 -3.24
CA SER A 442 24.95 -2.59 -3.55
C SER A 442 26.37 -2.55 -3.01
N ALA A 443 26.87 -1.38 -2.64
CA ALA A 443 28.19 -1.25 -2.05
C ALA A 443 28.30 -2.01 -0.72
N ASP A 444 29.51 -2.51 -0.44
CA ASP A 444 29.79 -3.15 0.86
C ASP A 444 29.53 -2.19 2.02
N ARG A 445 29.95 -0.94 1.85
CA ARG A 445 29.65 0.21 2.70
C ARG A 445 29.34 1.41 1.82
N ILE A 446 28.36 2.22 2.20
CA ILE A 446 28.03 3.44 1.44
C ILE A 446 29.22 4.40 1.38
N GLY A 447 30.08 4.43 2.41
CA GLY A 447 31.30 5.23 2.42
C GLY A 447 32.32 4.89 1.32
N ASN A 448 32.13 3.78 0.58
CA ASN A 448 32.94 3.47 -0.60
C ASN A 448 32.42 4.17 -1.88
N VAL A 449 31.17 4.64 -1.85
CA VAL A 449 30.51 5.31 -2.98
C VAL A 449 30.34 6.79 -2.72
N LEU A 450 29.99 7.16 -1.49
CA LEU A 450 29.88 8.55 -1.05
C LEU A 450 31.15 8.94 -0.27
N PRO A 451 31.69 10.14 -0.50
CA PRO A 451 32.85 10.64 0.23
C PRO A 451 32.58 10.73 1.73
N ALA A 452 33.65 10.82 2.52
CA ALA A 452 33.54 11.15 3.93
C ALA A 452 32.78 12.47 4.13
N THR A 453 32.13 12.62 5.28
CA THR A 453 31.18 13.72 5.54
C THR A 453 31.80 15.12 5.45
N ASP A 454 33.11 15.23 5.62
CA ASP A 454 33.93 16.44 5.54
C ASP A 454 34.66 16.60 4.18
N ASP A 455 34.67 15.57 3.31
CA ASP A 455 35.36 15.58 2.01
C ASP A 455 34.55 16.32 0.92
N THR A 456 34.46 17.64 1.07
CA THR A 456 33.81 18.51 0.08
C THR A 456 34.43 18.39 -1.31
N ALA A 457 35.74 18.15 -1.41
CA ALA A 457 36.41 17.95 -2.69
C ALA A 457 35.97 16.65 -3.37
N GLY A 458 35.79 15.56 -2.60
CA GLY A 458 35.21 14.31 -3.05
C GLY A 458 33.79 14.49 -3.56
N PHE A 459 32.95 15.24 -2.84
CA PHE A 459 31.59 15.53 -3.27
C PHE A 459 31.59 16.29 -4.61
N ASN A 460 32.46 17.28 -4.76
CA ASN A 460 32.63 18.02 -6.01
C ASN A 460 33.08 17.11 -7.17
N ARG A 461 34.02 16.18 -6.93
CA ARG A 461 34.44 15.19 -7.95
C ARG A 461 33.29 14.29 -8.41
N LEU A 462 32.34 14.00 -7.52
CA LEU A 462 31.13 13.26 -7.83
C LEU A 462 29.98 14.14 -8.38
N GLY A 463 30.24 15.42 -8.67
CA GLY A 463 29.25 16.34 -9.23
C GLY A 463 28.29 16.94 -8.20
N PHE A 464 28.49 16.71 -6.90
CA PHE A 464 27.70 17.39 -5.89
C PHE A 464 28.25 18.79 -5.65
N SER A 465 27.39 19.76 -5.40
CA SER A 465 27.80 21.08 -4.92
C SER A 465 27.14 21.34 -3.58
N ILE A 466 27.90 21.95 -2.67
CA ILE A 466 27.33 22.43 -1.43
C ILE A 466 26.33 23.54 -1.73
N THR A 467 25.21 23.52 -1.02
CA THR A 467 24.18 24.55 -1.06
C THR A 467 24.14 25.18 0.32
N GLU A 468 24.00 26.51 0.38
CA GLU A 468 23.97 27.21 1.66
C GLU A 468 22.86 26.63 2.56
N SER A 469 23.23 26.40 3.82
CA SER A 469 22.43 25.71 4.85
C SER A 469 21.19 26.51 5.26
#